data_AF-A0A814G921-F1
#
_entry.id   AF-A0A814G921-F1
#
_cell.length_a   1.000
_cell.length_b   1.000
_cell.length_c   1.000
_cell.angle_alpha   90.00
_cell.angle_beta   90.00
_cell.angle_gamma   90.00
#
_symmetry.space_group_name_H-M   'P 1'
#
loop_
_entity.id
_entity.type
_entity.pdbx_description
1 polymer ?
#
loop_
_entity_poly.entity_id
_entity_poly.type
_entity_poly.pdbx_seq_one_letter_code
_entity_poly.pdbx_strand_id
1 'polypeptide(L)'
;MLAYNLLHETYYNCSKAVLKQVRQKEQTQPIRTNEKTKFLTCKITNCNTNYFDLNIFAFDIVAISGIKGYLKTCEKVHLALNNLSIDDLCIVFNGHHEYFRGKIVSIIENKYDIICIDYGNILQNLTADQLYELPDVEVFHIAPLARRCQLYAVDDLNQSKAIEEIIKTIPSAEYVTISIENEDDKYLFVTLIRENNAIVNKKYRSDDKNIQDKNEV
;
A
#
# COMPACT_ATOMS: atom_id res chain seq x y z
N MET A 1 -23.48 -27.07 -14.94
CA MET A 1 -23.45 -25.65 -15.37
C MET A 1 -24.24 -24.75 -14.42
N LEU A 2 -25.49 -25.07 -14.04
CA LEU A 2 -26.32 -24.28 -13.11
C LEU A 2 -25.72 -24.09 -11.70
N ALA A 3 -25.09 -25.11 -11.12
CA ALA A 3 -24.50 -25.03 -9.77
C ALA A 3 -23.26 -24.10 -9.69
N TYR A 4 -22.50 -23.98 -10.79
CA TYR A 4 -21.34 -23.09 -10.85
C TYR A 4 -21.78 -21.62 -10.90
N ASN A 5 -22.83 -21.32 -11.68
CA ASN A 5 -23.39 -19.97 -11.77
C ASN A 5 -24.01 -19.52 -10.44
N LEU A 6 -24.73 -20.39 -9.72
CA LEU A 6 -25.28 -20.07 -8.40
C LEU A 6 -24.18 -19.78 -7.36
N LEU A 7 -23.11 -20.57 -7.34
CA LEU A 7 -21.97 -20.33 -6.44
C LEU A 7 -21.25 -19.03 -6.79
N HIS A 8 -21.11 -18.72 -8.08
CA HIS A 8 -20.47 -17.49 -8.56
C HIS A 8 -21.29 -16.24 -8.19
N GLU A 9 -22.61 -16.26 -8.39
CA GLU A 9 -23.49 -15.17 -7.99
C GLU A 9 -23.53 -14.99 -6.47
N THR A 10 -23.59 -16.08 -5.72
CA THR A 10 -23.61 -16.01 -4.25
C THR A 10 -22.31 -15.42 -3.70
N TYR A 11 -21.16 -15.84 -4.24
CA TYR A 11 -19.85 -15.32 -3.83
C TYR A 11 -19.70 -13.84 -4.23
N TYR A 12 -20.08 -13.47 -5.45
CA TYR A 12 -20.08 -12.09 -5.93
C TYR A 12 -20.96 -11.16 -5.09
N ASN A 13 -22.18 -11.61 -4.75
CA ASN A 13 -23.11 -10.85 -3.92
C ASN A 13 -22.60 -10.72 -2.47
N CYS A 14 -21.93 -11.76 -1.96
CA CYS A 14 -21.31 -11.73 -0.63
C CYS A 14 -20.14 -10.72 -0.61
N SER A 15 -19.26 -10.73 -1.64
CA SER A 15 -18.19 -9.74 -1.78
C SER A 15 -18.75 -8.32 -1.86
N LYS A 16 -19.80 -8.06 -2.65
CA LYS A 16 -20.47 -6.74 -2.68
C LYS A 16 -21.02 -6.32 -1.31
N ALA A 17 -21.69 -7.22 -0.60
CA ALA A 17 -22.23 -6.91 0.72
C ALA A 17 -21.11 -6.55 1.72
N VAL A 18 -19.98 -7.24 1.66
CA VAL A 18 -18.78 -6.93 2.47
C VAL A 18 -18.21 -5.56 2.10
N LEU A 19 -18.09 -5.25 0.82
CA LEU A 19 -17.55 -3.97 0.34
C LEU A 19 -18.45 -2.79 0.73
N LYS A 20 -19.78 -2.96 0.68
CA LYS A 20 -20.74 -1.98 1.22
C LYS A 20 -20.53 -1.71 2.71
N GLN A 21 -20.27 -2.75 3.51
CA GLN A 21 -20.02 -2.60 4.95
C GLN A 21 -18.68 -1.90 5.24
N VAL A 22 -17.62 -2.19 4.47
CA VAL A 22 -16.33 -1.51 4.57
C VAL A 22 -16.49 -0.02 4.29
N ARG A 23 -17.17 0.35 3.19
CA ARG A 23 -17.44 1.75 2.83
C ARG A 23 -18.23 2.49 3.91
N GLN A 24 -19.25 1.86 4.48
CA GLN A 24 -20.04 2.46 5.56
C GLN A 24 -19.21 2.73 6.81
N LYS A 25 -18.22 1.88 7.13
CA LYS A 25 -17.30 2.10 8.25
C LYS A 25 -16.30 3.22 7.97
N GLU A 26 -15.76 3.31 6.75
CA GLU A 26 -14.87 4.40 6.35
C GLU A 26 -15.57 5.77 6.40
N GLN A 27 -16.86 5.84 6.07
CA GLN A 27 -17.64 7.09 6.09
C GLN A 27 -18.10 7.52 7.49
N THR A 28 -18.05 6.64 8.50
CA THR A 28 -18.63 6.91 9.84
C THR A 28 -17.61 7.11 10.95
N GLN A 29 -16.31 6.93 10.70
CA GLN A 29 -15.27 7.21 11.69
C GLN A 29 -14.13 8.06 11.12
N PRO A 30 -14.14 9.39 11.31
CA PRO A 30 -12.88 10.11 11.35
C PRO A 30 -12.05 9.50 12.48
N ILE A 31 -10.79 9.17 12.22
CA ILE A 31 -9.83 8.73 13.24
C ILE A 31 -9.69 9.92 14.21
N ARG A 32 -10.52 9.93 15.26
CA ARG A 32 -10.46 10.93 16.32
C ARG A 32 -9.26 10.56 17.19
N THR A 33 -8.18 11.30 16.97
CA THR A 33 -6.93 11.25 17.74
C THR A 33 -7.18 11.61 19.20
N ASN A 34 -7.34 10.60 20.06
CA ASN A 34 -7.04 10.73 21.49
C ASN A 34 -6.84 9.41 22.26
N GLU A 35 -6.39 8.33 21.59
CA GLU A 35 -6.11 7.06 22.26
C GLU A 35 -4.73 6.53 21.88
N LYS A 36 -3.95 6.18 22.92
CA LYS A 36 -2.67 5.45 22.94
C LYS A 36 -2.10 5.08 21.57
N THR A 37 -0.91 5.60 21.28
CA THR A 37 0.03 5.18 20.24
C THR A 37 -0.22 3.73 19.80
N LYS A 38 -0.94 3.55 18.68
CA LYS A 38 -1.34 2.23 18.21
C LYS A 38 -0.15 1.62 17.49
N PHE A 39 0.44 0.59 18.08
CA PHE A 39 1.46 -0.21 17.43
C PHE A 39 0.80 -1.14 16.41
N LEU A 40 1.29 -1.12 15.17
CA LEU A 40 0.74 -1.89 14.06
C LEU A 40 1.83 -2.75 13.44
N THR A 41 1.55 -4.04 13.28
CA THR A 41 2.42 -4.94 12.51
C THR A 41 2.15 -4.75 11.02
N CYS A 42 3.23 -4.66 10.25
CA CYS A 42 3.18 -4.40 8.81
C CYS A 42 4.37 -5.03 8.10
N LYS A 43 4.32 -5.03 6.76
CA LYS A 43 5.45 -5.37 5.89
C LYS A 43 5.82 -4.18 5.04
N ILE A 44 7.12 -3.96 4.87
CA ILE A 44 7.65 -3.04 3.87
C ILE A 44 7.54 -3.74 2.52
N THR A 45 6.84 -3.11 1.57
CA THR A 45 6.55 -3.73 0.28
C THR A 45 7.22 -3.01 -0.89
N ASN A 46 7.55 -1.75 -0.70
CA ASN A 46 8.30 -0.95 -1.66
C ASN A 46 8.97 0.24 -0.98
N CYS A 47 9.99 0.81 -1.60
CA CYS A 47 10.55 2.09 -1.17
C CYS A 47 11.24 2.81 -2.33
N ASN A 48 11.38 4.12 -2.18
CA ASN A 48 12.22 4.94 -3.04
C ASN A 48 13.16 5.78 -2.18
N THR A 49 13.72 6.87 -2.70
CA THR A 49 14.67 7.69 -1.96
C THR A 49 14.04 8.49 -0.82
N ASN A 50 12.71 8.69 -0.78
CA ASN A 50 12.06 9.65 0.10
C ASN A 50 10.93 9.06 0.95
N TYR A 51 10.37 7.92 0.55
CA TYR A 51 9.29 7.23 1.26
C TYR A 51 9.40 5.71 1.09
N PHE A 52 8.59 5.01 1.88
CA PHE A 52 8.39 3.57 1.77
C PHE A 52 6.91 3.23 1.87
N ASP A 53 6.47 2.19 1.18
CA ASP A 53 5.09 1.71 1.21
C ASP A 53 4.99 0.51 2.17
N LEU A 54 3.92 0.50 2.96
CA LEU A 54 3.61 -0.52 3.94
C LEU A 54 2.30 -1.23 3.60
N ASN A 55 2.28 -2.53 3.83
CA ASN A 55 1.04 -3.30 3.97
C ASN A 55 0.74 -3.49 5.47
N ILE A 56 -0.33 -2.87 5.97
CA ILE A 56 -0.70 -2.87 7.38
C ILE A 56 -1.76 -3.96 7.65
N PHE A 57 -1.41 -5.00 8.39
CA PHE A 57 -2.29 -6.18 8.55
C PHE A 57 -3.52 -5.92 9.43
N ALA A 58 -3.48 -4.91 10.30
CA ALA A 58 -4.47 -4.73 11.37
C ALA A 58 -5.84 -4.18 10.90
N PHE A 59 -5.93 -3.61 9.70
CA PHE A 59 -7.15 -2.90 9.27
C PHE A 59 -7.92 -3.62 8.16
N ASP A 60 -7.24 -4.45 7.35
CA ASP A 60 -7.73 -4.62 5.98
C ASP A 60 -8.01 -6.06 5.55
N ILE A 61 -7.99 -7.05 6.45
CA ILE A 61 -8.23 -8.47 6.08
C ILE A 61 -9.58 -8.64 5.36
N VAL A 62 -10.63 -7.97 5.86
CA VAL A 62 -11.98 -8.04 5.27
C VAL A 62 -12.04 -7.31 3.93
N ALA A 63 -11.45 -6.11 3.85
CA ALA A 63 -11.39 -5.31 2.63
C ALA A 63 -10.61 -6.04 1.53
N ILE A 64 -9.42 -6.54 1.84
CA ILE A 64 -8.57 -7.36 0.95
C ILE A 64 -9.34 -8.57 0.44
N SER A 65 -10.04 -9.30 1.32
CA SER A 65 -10.81 -10.47 0.92
C SER A 65 -11.94 -10.10 -0.03
N GLY A 66 -12.68 -9.03 0.26
CA GLY A 66 -13.74 -8.51 -0.60
C GLY A 66 -13.23 -8.06 -1.97
N ILE A 67 -12.14 -7.30 -2.00
CA ILE A 67 -11.49 -6.84 -3.23
C ILE A 67 -11.01 -8.04 -4.04
N LYS A 68 -10.27 -8.99 -3.44
CA LYS A 68 -9.81 -10.21 -4.12
C LYS A 68 -10.97 -11.01 -4.70
N GLY A 69 -12.06 -11.16 -3.95
CA GLY A 69 -13.23 -11.89 -4.41
C GLY A 69 -13.89 -11.24 -5.62
N TYR A 70 -14.04 -9.92 -5.59
CA TYR A 70 -14.54 -9.15 -6.72
C TYR A 70 -13.61 -9.23 -7.93
N LEU A 71 -12.31 -8.95 -7.76
CA LEU A 71 -11.34 -8.95 -8.86
C LEU A 71 -11.22 -10.31 -9.52
N LYS A 72 -11.45 -11.41 -8.80
CA LYS A 72 -11.47 -12.76 -9.37
C LYS A 72 -12.69 -13.01 -10.26
N THR A 73 -13.83 -12.41 -9.95
CA THR A 73 -15.15 -12.76 -10.53
C THR A 73 -15.72 -11.72 -11.48
N CYS A 74 -15.23 -10.48 -11.44
CA CYS A 74 -15.71 -9.43 -12.34
C CYS A 74 -15.36 -9.77 -13.80
N GLU A 75 -16.17 -9.27 -14.73
CA GLU A 75 -15.83 -9.30 -16.14
C GLU A 75 -14.50 -8.57 -16.38
N LYS A 76 -13.73 -9.07 -17.34
CA LYS A 76 -12.40 -8.57 -17.68
C LYS A 76 -12.45 -7.94 -19.06
N VAL A 77 -12.46 -6.61 -19.07
CA VAL A 77 -12.37 -5.80 -20.28
C VAL A 77 -10.96 -5.25 -20.36
N HIS A 78 -10.24 -5.54 -21.45
CA HIS A 78 -8.87 -5.04 -21.63
C HIS A 78 -8.88 -3.51 -21.76
N LEU A 79 -7.86 -2.86 -21.21
CA LEU A 79 -7.70 -1.41 -21.35
C LEU A 79 -7.44 -1.01 -22.80
N ALA A 80 -8.10 0.06 -23.25
CA ALA A 80 -7.83 0.67 -24.54
C ALA A 80 -6.44 1.35 -24.52
N LEU A 81 -5.48 0.78 -25.25
CA LEU A 81 -4.06 1.15 -25.21
C LEU A 81 -3.75 2.60 -25.58
N ASN A 82 -4.61 3.20 -26.39
CA ASN A 82 -4.45 4.52 -26.96
C ASN A 82 -4.70 5.67 -25.96
N ASN A 83 -5.17 5.37 -24.74
CA ASN A 83 -5.55 6.37 -23.74
C ASN A 83 -4.94 6.16 -22.35
N LEU A 84 -3.91 5.29 -22.21
CA LEU A 84 -3.31 5.03 -20.91
C LEU A 84 -2.35 6.15 -20.49
N SER A 85 -2.50 6.62 -19.27
CA SER A 85 -1.71 7.66 -18.65
C SER A 85 -1.20 7.25 -17.27
N ILE A 86 -0.15 7.93 -16.81
CA ILE A 86 0.33 7.78 -15.44
C ILE A 86 -0.81 8.14 -14.48
N ASP A 87 -0.88 7.41 -13.37
CA ASP A 87 -1.92 7.47 -12.34
C ASP A 87 -3.29 6.87 -12.71
N ASP A 88 -3.49 6.36 -13.93
CA ASP A 88 -4.72 5.63 -14.25
C ASP A 88 -4.85 4.36 -13.40
N LEU A 89 -6.08 4.13 -12.92
CA LEU A 89 -6.45 2.94 -12.16
C LEU A 89 -6.84 1.80 -13.09
N CYS A 90 -6.37 0.60 -12.77
CA CYS A 90 -6.64 -0.59 -13.56
C CYS A 90 -6.79 -1.82 -12.68
N ILE A 91 -7.25 -2.91 -13.28
CA ILE A 91 -7.02 -4.25 -12.77
C ILE A 91 -5.77 -4.79 -13.47
N VAL A 92 -4.86 -5.39 -12.71
CA VAL A 92 -3.63 -5.97 -13.24
C VAL A 92 -3.54 -7.46 -12.93
N PHE A 93 -3.12 -8.24 -13.93
CA PHE A 93 -2.86 -9.67 -13.81
C PHE A 93 -1.36 -9.97 -13.69
N ASN A 94 -0.95 -10.65 -12.61
CA ASN A 94 0.47 -10.91 -12.36
C ASN A 94 1.06 -12.11 -13.13
N GLY A 95 0.29 -12.78 -13.98
CA GLY A 95 0.73 -14.00 -14.69
C GLY A 95 0.58 -15.30 -13.89
N HIS A 96 0.27 -15.22 -12.59
CA HIS A 96 0.20 -16.36 -11.66
C HIS A 96 -1.21 -16.60 -11.10
N HIS A 97 -2.26 -16.29 -11.88
CA HIS A 97 -3.66 -16.47 -11.50
C HIS A 97 -4.20 -15.49 -10.44
N GLU A 98 -3.51 -14.37 -10.20
CA GLU A 98 -3.98 -13.33 -9.28
C GLU A 98 -4.18 -11.98 -9.96
N TYR A 99 -5.22 -11.28 -9.50
CA TYR A 99 -5.59 -9.95 -9.96
C TYR A 99 -5.48 -8.95 -8.81
N PHE A 100 -5.03 -7.74 -9.13
CA PHE A 100 -4.83 -6.65 -8.17
C PHE A 100 -5.47 -5.37 -8.69
N ARG A 101 -5.84 -4.46 -7.77
CA ARG A 101 -6.01 -3.05 -8.15
C ARG A 101 -4.64 -2.45 -8.38
N GLY A 102 -4.46 -1.91 -9.56
CA GLY A 102 -3.22 -1.32 -10.03
C GLY A 102 -3.38 0.18 -10.25
N LYS A 103 -2.26 0.88 -10.18
CA LYS A 103 -2.12 2.24 -10.71
C LYS A 103 -0.88 2.33 -11.58
N ILE A 104 -0.99 2.93 -12.76
CA ILE A 104 0.14 3.08 -13.68
C ILE A 104 1.16 4.06 -13.10
N VAL A 105 2.42 3.65 -12.95
CA VAL A 105 3.51 4.49 -12.43
C VAL A 105 4.65 4.70 -13.41
N SER A 106 4.73 3.92 -14.49
CA SER A 106 5.69 4.12 -15.59
C SER A 106 5.13 3.57 -16.89
N ILE A 107 5.42 4.23 -18.01
CA ILE A 107 5.12 3.78 -19.38
C ILE A 107 6.38 3.94 -20.22
N ILE A 108 6.95 2.82 -20.68
CA ILE A 108 8.17 2.80 -21.51
C ILE A 108 7.95 1.81 -22.66
N GLU A 109 7.94 2.28 -23.91
CA GLU A 109 7.83 1.42 -25.10
C GLU A 109 6.67 0.41 -25.04
N ASN A 110 5.48 0.87 -24.62
CA ASN A 110 4.27 0.03 -24.40
C ASN A 110 4.40 -1.04 -23.30
N LYS A 111 5.39 -0.88 -22.42
CA LYS A 111 5.47 -1.62 -21.16
C LYS A 111 5.08 -0.72 -20.01
N TYR A 112 4.43 -1.33 -19.03
CA TYR A 112 3.82 -0.65 -17.91
C TYR A 112 4.41 -1.15 -16.61
N ASP A 113 4.83 -0.23 -15.74
CA ASP A 113 5.03 -0.55 -14.34
C ASP A 113 3.79 -0.12 -13.55
N ILE A 114 3.27 -1.04 -12.75
CA ILE A 114 2.00 -0.90 -12.04
C ILE A 114 2.26 -1.08 -10.54
N ILE A 115 1.88 -0.10 -9.72
CA ILE A 115 1.84 -0.30 -8.27
C ILE A 115 0.54 -0.98 -7.89
N CYS A 116 0.62 -2.10 -7.15
CA CYS A 116 -0.54 -2.75 -6.57
C CYS A 116 -1.01 -1.94 -5.36
N ILE A 117 -2.00 -1.06 -5.52
CA ILE A 117 -2.37 -0.02 -4.53
C ILE A 117 -2.85 -0.59 -3.19
N ASP A 118 -3.21 -1.87 -3.14
CA ASP A 118 -3.63 -2.57 -1.92
C ASP A 118 -2.50 -3.28 -1.16
N TYR A 119 -1.34 -3.39 -1.79
CA TYR A 119 -0.21 -4.16 -1.29
C TYR A 119 1.09 -3.34 -1.25
N GLY A 120 1.22 -2.33 -2.12
CA GLY A 120 2.35 -1.41 -2.21
C GLY A 120 3.50 -1.91 -3.08
N ASN A 121 3.51 -3.19 -3.47
CA ASN A 121 4.53 -3.71 -4.38
C ASN A 121 4.30 -3.25 -5.84
N ILE A 122 5.37 -3.19 -6.62
CA ILE A 122 5.33 -2.82 -8.04
C ILE A 122 5.49 -4.08 -8.90
N LEU A 123 4.62 -4.23 -9.90
CA LEU A 123 4.77 -5.19 -10.99
C LEU A 123 5.38 -4.46 -12.19
N GLN A 124 6.49 -4.97 -12.72
CA GLN A 124 7.29 -4.28 -13.72
C GLN A 124 7.17 -4.90 -15.10
N ASN A 125 7.41 -4.10 -16.14
CA ASN A 125 7.51 -4.54 -17.54
C ASN A 125 6.27 -5.29 -18.05
N LEU A 126 5.09 -4.93 -17.54
CA LEU A 126 3.83 -5.56 -17.93
C LEU A 126 3.40 -5.14 -19.31
N THR A 127 2.68 -6.01 -20.00
CA THR A 127 2.09 -5.74 -21.31
C THR A 127 0.58 -5.49 -21.21
N ALA A 128 0.01 -4.92 -22.26
CA ALA A 128 -1.39 -4.52 -22.35
C ALA A 128 -2.41 -5.63 -22.01
N ASP A 129 -2.11 -6.86 -22.38
CA ASP A 129 -2.91 -8.07 -22.13
C ASP A 129 -2.99 -8.43 -20.64
N GLN A 130 -2.14 -7.84 -19.81
CA GLN A 130 -2.17 -7.99 -18.37
C GLN A 130 -2.99 -6.88 -17.69
N LEU A 131 -3.48 -5.89 -18.45
CA LEU A 131 -4.18 -4.72 -17.93
C LEU A 131 -5.65 -4.73 -18.36
N TYR A 132 -6.52 -4.50 -17.39
CA TYR A 132 -7.96 -4.50 -17.57
C TYR A 132 -8.56 -3.25 -16.92
N GLU A 133 -9.71 -2.82 -17.42
CA GLU A 133 -10.47 -1.73 -16.84
C GLU A 133 -10.84 -2.06 -15.39
N LEU A 134 -10.69 -1.08 -14.50
CA LEU A 134 -11.27 -1.14 -13.16
C LEU A 134 -12.65 -0.48 -13.23
N PRO A 135 -13.76 -1.25 -13.19
CA PRO A 135 -15.09 -0.68 -13.33
C PRO A 135 -15.37 0.29 -12.19
N ASP A 136 -15.99 1.44 -12.50
CA ASP A 136 -16.41 2.45 -11.52
C ASP A 136 -17.60 1.95 -10.68
N VAL A 137 -17.28 1.04 -9.76
CA VAL A 137 -18.20 0.43 -8.80
C VAL A 137 -17.59 0.51 -7.41
N GLU A 138 -18.23 -0.12 -6.42
CA GLU A 138 -17.79 -0.06 -5.02
C GLU A 138 -16.28 -0.33 -4.80
N VAL A 139 -15.67 -1.24 -5.55
CA VAL A 139 -14.23 -1.56 -5.47
C VAL A 139 -13.34 -0.43 -5.99
N PHE A 140 -13.81 0.39 -6.93
CA PHE A 140 -13.07 1.57 -7.41
C PHE A 140 -12.93 2.63 -6.31
N HIS A 141 -13.96 2.80 -5.49
CA HIS A 141 -14.02 3.85 -4.47
C HIS A 141 -13.37 3.50 -3.13
N ILE A 142 -12.95 2.26 -2.92
CA ILE A 142 -12.24 1.88 -1.68
C ILE A 142 -10.85 2.54 -1.73
N ALA A 143 -10.44 3.17 -0.64
CA ALA A 143 -9.11 3.77 -0.59
C ALA A 143 -8.03 2.70 -0.84
N PRO A 144 -6.87 3.08 -1.42
CA PRO A 144 -5.69 2.22 -1.41
C PRO A 144 -5.43 1.68 0.00
N LEU A 145 -5.18 0.37 0.12
CA LEU A 145 -4.90 -0.25 1.43
C LEU A 145 -3.40 -0.19 1.79
N ALA A 146 -2.53 -0.10 0.79
CA ALA A 146 -1.12 0.19 1.04
C ALA A 146 -0.96 1.64 1.51
N ARG A 147 -0.14 1.84 2.55
CA ARG A 147 0.12 3.16 3.11
C ARG A 147 1.53 3.60 2.79
N ARG A 148 1.64 4.79 2.24
CA ARG A 148 2.92 5.45 2.02
C ARG A 148 3.38 6.12 3.30
N CYS A 149 4.65 5.96 3.63
CA CYS A 149 5.18 6.36 4.93
C CYS A 149 6.52 7.09 4.81
N GLN A 150 6.75 7.98 5.77
CA GLN A 150 8.03 8.59 6.08
C GLN A 150 8.34 8.40 7.56
N LEU A 151 9.62 8.45 7.94
CA LEU A 151 9.99 8.36 9.34
C LEU A 151 9.62 9.65 10.08
N TYR A 152 8.84 9.57 11.16
CA TYR A 152 8.52 10.74 11.96
C TYR A 152 9.77 11.40 12.58
N ALA A 153 9.79 12.74 12.59
CA ALA A 153 10.86 13.58 13.13
C ALA A 153 12.25 13.33 12.49
N VAL A 154 12.27 13.02 11.20
CA VAL A 154 13.49 12.85 10.40
C VAL A 154 13.37 13.75 9.16
N ASP A 155 14.35 14.64 8.96
CA ASP A 155 14.40 15.53 7.78
C ASP A 155 14.65 14.77 6.47
N ASP A 156 14.32 15.37 5.32
CA ASP A 156 14.40 14.73 4.01
C ASP A 156 15.77 14.11 3.69
N LEU A 157 16.87 14.76 4.06
CA LEU A 157 18.22 14.24 3.83
C LEU A 157 18.46 12.96 4.63
N ASN A 158 18.04 12.96 5.89
CA ASN A 158 18.15 11.81 6.77
C ASN A 158 17.10 10.73 6.46
N GLN A 159 15.94 11.07 5.87
CA GLN A 159 15.00 10.09 5.32
C GLN A 159 15.69 9.24 4.26
N SER A 160 16.31 9.88 3.27
CA SER A 160 16.99 9.16 2.20
C SER A 160 18.09 8.25 2.73
N LYS A 161 18.89 8.71 3.70
CA LYS A 161 19.91 7.88 4.34
C LYS A 161 19.32 6.69 5.09
N ALA A 162 18.26 6.91 5.87
CA ALA A 162 17.59 5.84 6.59
C ALA A 162 17.02 4.79 5.62
N ILE A 163 16.49 5.24 4.48
CA ILE A 163 15.95 4.33 3.48
C ILE A 163 17.05 3.50 2.81
N GLU A 164 18.11 4.14 2.33
CA GLU A 164 19.22 3.46 1.65
C GLU A 164 19.98 2.50 2.59
N GLU A 165 20.29 2.93 3.81
CA GLU A 165 21.13 2.14 4.73
C GLU A 165 20.35 1.03 5.43
N ILE A 166 19.08 1.27 5.78
CA ILE A 166 18.31 0.37 6.66
C ILE A 166 17.08 -0.16 5.97
N ILE A 167 16.17 0.68 5.47
CA ILE A 167 14.85 0.19 5.02
C ILE A 167 14.97 -0.74 3.81
N LYS A 168 15.81 -0.40 2.84
CA LYS A 168 16.08 -1.27 1.67
C LYS A 168 16.71 -2.61 2.03
N THR A 169 17.39 -2.68 3.18
CA THR A 169 18.10 -3.89 3.62
C THR A 169 17.26 -4.77 4.54
N ILE A 170 16.06 -4.32 4.92
CA ILE A 170 15.10 -5.14 5.65
C ILE A 170 14.61 -6.28 4.74
N PRO A 171 14.77 -7.56 5.11
CA PRO A 171 14.31 -8.68 4.31
C PRO A 171 12.78 -8.63 4.09
N SER A 172 12.32 -9.02 2.90
CA SER A 172 10.88 -9.06 2.57
C SER A 172 10.04 -10.02 3.44
N ALA A 173 10.71 -10.95 4.13
CA ALA A 173 10.09 -11.86 5.09
C ALA A 173 9.91 -11.24 6.49
N GLU A 174 10.68 -10.19 6.84
CA GLU A 174 10.64 -9.52 8.14
C GLU A 174 9.34 -8.71 8.29
N TYR A 175 8.70 -8.84 9.44
CA TYR A 175 7.60 -7.97 9.83
C TYR A 175 8.14 -6.82 10.67
N VAL A 176 7.66 -5.61 10.40
CA VAL A 176 8.03 -4.43 11.19
C VAL A 176 6.83 -3.96 11.99
N THR A 177 7.11 -3.31 13.12
CA THR A 177 6.10 -2.64 13.92
C THR A 177 6.22 -1.14 13.69
N ILE A 178 5.11 -0.48 13.40
CA ILE A 178 5.04 0.98 13.34
C ILE A 178 4.22 1.53 14.49
N SER A 179 4.58 2.73 14.91
CA SER A 179 3.70 3.66 15.60
C SER A 179 3.38 4.80 14.64
N ILE A 180 2.10 5.14 14.48
CA ILE A 180 1.67 6.31 13.69
C ILE A 180 1.72 7.54 14.60
N GLU A 181 2.56 8.51 14.24
CA GLU A 181 2.77 9.73 15.02
C GLU A 181 2.00 10.92 14.43
N ASN A 182 1.90 10.97 13.10
CA ASN A 182 1.15 12.00 12.37
C ASN A 182 0.72 11.47 10.99
N GLU A 183 -0.19 12.17 10.31
CA GLU A 183 -0.60 11.89 8.94
C GLU A 183 -0.88 13.19 8.17
N ASP A 184 -0.61 13.17 6.88
CA ASP A 184 -1.09 14.16 5.91
C ASP A 184 -1.76 13.47 4.72
N ASP A 185 -2.16 14.24 3.71
CA ASP A 185 -2.86 13.72 2.52
C ASP A 185 -2.05 12.69 1.72
N LYS A 186 -0.72 12.63 1.93
CA LYS A 186 0.21 11.83 1.12
C LYS A 186 0.95 10.76 1.93
N TYR A 187 1.20 10.99 3.21
CA TYR A 187 2.09 10.18 4.03
C TYR A 187 1.53 9.92 5.43
N LEU A 188 1.79 8.71 5.93
CA LEU A 188 1.84 8.46 7.36
C LEU A 188 3.26 8.73 7.86
N PHE A 189 3.38 9.53 8.92
CA PHE A 189 4.65 9.74 9.62
C PHE A 189 4.74 8.76 10.77
N VAL A 190 5.73 7.85 10.70
CA VAL A 190 5.78 6.69 11.58
C VAL A 190 7.09 6.58 12.35
N THR A 191 7.02 6.05 13.56
CA THR A 191 8.18 5.45 14.22
C THR A 191 8.27 3.99 13.80
N LEU A 192 9.36 3.60 13.13
CA LEU A 192 9.59 2.24 12.63
C LEU A 192 10.45 1.43 13.61
N ILE A 193 9.96 0.26 13.99
CA ILE A 193 10.59 -0.67 14.94
C ILE A 193 10.77 -2.04 14.25
N ARG A 194 12.00 -2.52 14.21
CA ARG A 194 12.34 -3.85 13.65
C ARG A 194 12.07 -4.98 14.65
N GLU A 195 12.11 -6.22 14.18
CA GLU A 195 11.91 -7.42 15.03
C GLU A 195 12.92 -7.51 16.18
N ASN A 196 14.14 -7.01 15.97
CA ASN A 196 15.18 -6.94 17.00
C ASN A 196 15.00 -5.75 17.98
N ASN A 197 13.84 -5.10 17.98
CA ASN A 197 13.50 -3.90 18.75
C ASN A 197 14.32 -2.64 18.41
N ALA A 198 15.10 -2.64 17.33
CA ALA A 198 15.79 -1.44 16.88
C ALA A 198 14.77 -0.41 16.36
N ILE A 199 14.82 0.81 16.91
CA ILE A 199 14.00 1.94 16.45
C ILE A 199 14.78 2.69 15.38
N VAL A 200 14.33 2.59 14.13
CA VAL A 200 15.07 3.13 12.97
C VAL A 200 15.21 4.65 13.08
N ASN A 201 14.13 5.36 13.42
CA ASN A 201 14.11 6.83 13.48
C ASN A 201 15.24 7.39 14.37
N LYS A 202 15.55 6.74 15.50
CA LYS A 202 16.51 7.25 16.50
C LYS A 202 17.88 7.56 15.90
N LYS A 203 18.36 6.73 14.97
CA LYS A 203 19.68 6.93 14.33
C LYS A 203 19.72 8.17 13.41
N TYR A 204 18.57 8.65 12.96
CA TYR A 204 18.45 9.63 11.87
C TYR A 204 17.75 10.93 12.28
N ARG A 205 17.43 11.12 13.56
CA ARG A 205 16.89 12.39 14.04
C ARG A 205 17.96 13.49 14.00
N SER A 206 17.55 14.68 13.58
CA SER A 206 18.45 15.83 13.42
C SER A 206 18.99 16.34 14.77
N ASP A 207 18.29 16.07 15.88
CA ASP A 207 18.61 16.58 17.21
C ASP A 207 19.78 15.86 17.91
N ASP A 208 20.16 14.66 17.48
CA ASP A 208 21.20 13.86 18.16
C ASP A 208 22.64 14.24 17.76
N LYS A 209 22.84 15.17 16.82
CA LYS A 209 24.18 15.56 16.32
C LYS A 209 24.81 16.78 16.99
N ASN A 210 24.16 17.42 17.96
CA ASN A 210 24.66 18.67 18.57
C ASN A 210 25.26 18.52 19.98
N ILE A 211 25.55 17.31 20.46
CA ILE A 211 26.10 17.09 21.81
C ILE A 211 27.58 16.67 21.83
N GLN A 212 28.21 16.35 20.69
CA GLN A 212 29.62 15.91 20.68
C GLN A 212 30.67 16.98 20.37
N ASP A 213 30.31 18.21 19.96
CA ASP A 213 31.28 19.24 19.55
C ASP A 213 31.45 20.42 20.54
N LYS A 214 31.13 20.26 21.83
CA LYS A 214 31.30 21.35 22.83
C LYS A 214 32.25 21.06 24.00
N ASN A 215 33.02 19.98 23.96
CA ASN A 215 33.94 19.62 25.05
C ASN A 215 35.43 19.56 24.66
N GLU A 216 35.87 20.34 23.67
CA GLU A 216 37.31 20.59 23.44
C GLU A 216 37.54 22.02 22.95
N VAL A 217 37.57 22.99 23.87
CA VAL A 217 38.45 24.19 23.84
C VAL A 217 38.82 24.55 25.28
#